data_AF-A0A1J8QGY4-F1
#
_entry.id   AF-A0A1J8QGY4-F1
#
_cell.length_a   1.000
_cell.length_b   1.000
_cell.length_c   1.000
_cell.angle_alpha   90.00
_cell.angle_beta   90.00
_cell.angle_gamma   90.00
#
_symmetry.space_group_name_H-M   'P 1'
#
loop_
_entity.id
_entity.type
_entity.pdbx_description
1 polymer ?
#
loop_
_entity_poly.entity_id
_entity_poly.type
_entity_poly.pdbx_seq_one_letter_code
_entity_poly.pdbx_strand_id
1 'polypeptide(L)'
;AIAIWKSGQGSVADVRDDPAWSNTLSFVCVGFMSASMGLQGIMAKRTNTQFTTTVVLTTTWCELMAEPRLFELRKLVISRDHKIMAIGSLFLGGFLGRALLDVIGSAGTLGVGAGLRFIISIWWLFVPAKAAKQ
;
A
#
# COMPACT_ATOMS: atom_id res chain seq x y z
N ALA A 1 13.76 0.35 5.63
CA ALA A 1 14.25 -0.74 6.50
C ALA A 1 15.67 -0.46 7.02
N ILE A 2 16.70 -0.46 6.17
CA ILE A 2 18.09 -0.29 6.62
C ILE A 2 18.35 1.08 7.27
N ALA A 3 17.79 2.16 6.69
CA ALA A 3 17.97 3.52 7.21
C ALA A 3 17.43 3.69 8.65
N ILE A 4 16.25 3.14 8.97
CA ILE A 4 15.69 3.17 10.33
C ILE A 4 16.40 2.20 11.27
N TRP A 5 16.89 1.06 10.77
CA TRP A 5 17.68 0.13 11.58
C TRP A 5 19.02 0.73 12.00
N LYS A 6 19.69 1.45 11.08
CA LYS A 6 20.96 2.12 11.34
C LYS A 6 20.82 3.44 12.10
N SER A 7 19.65 4.07 12.13
CA SER A 7 19.43 5.30 12.90
C SER A 7 19.33 5.06 14.40
N GLY A 8 19.14 3.81 14.84
CA GLY A 8 18.97 3.45 16.25
C GLY A 8 17.67 3.96 16.88
N GLN A 9 16.78 4.55 16.09
CA GLN A 9 15.49 5.08 16.53
C GLN A 9 14.43 3.96 16.51
N GLY A 10 13.67 3.83 17.61
CA GLY A 10 12.72 2.73 17.80
C GLY A 10 11.53 2.77 16.85
N SER A 11 11.04 3.96 16.51
CA SER A 11 9.92 4.12 15.57
C SER A 11 10.03 5.37 14.73
N VAL A 12 9.46 5.32 13.53
CA VAL A 12 9.25 6.51 12.68
C VAL A 12 7.95 7.23 13.07
N ALA A 13 7.10 6.60 13.88
CA ALA A 13 5.88 7.17 14.43
C ALA A 13 5.49 6.36 15.66
N ASP A 14 6.01 6.71 16.83
CA ASP A 14 5.60 6.07 18.10
C ASP A 14 4.47 6.86 18.75
N VAL A 15 4.69 8.17 18.90
CA VAL A 15 3.79 9.11 19.58
C VAL A 15 3.84 10.44 18.83
N ARG A 16 2.71 11.18 18.77
CA ARG A 16 2.60 12.50 18.14
C ARG A 16 3.63 13.54 18.63
N ASP A 17 4.24 13.29 19.78
CA ASP A 17 5.20 14.18 20.44
C ASP A 17 6.67 13.92 20.09
N ASP A 18 7.00 12.82 19.39
CA ASP A 18 8.39 12.54 18.97
C ASP A 18 8.51 12.56 17.43
N PRO A 19 9.09 13.63 16.84
CA PRO A 19 9.15 13.76 15.40
C PRO A 19 10.18 12.82 14.77
N ALA A 20 9.74 12.11 13.73
CA ALA A 20 10.54 11.22 12.89
C ALA A 20 11.83 11.82 12.27
N TRP A 21 11.97 13.15 12.31
CA TRP A 21 13.06 13.92 11.69
C TRP A 21 14.16 14.35 12.67
N SER A 22 14.13 13.88 13.91
CA SER A 22 15.19 14.15 14.90
C SER A 22 16.57 13.62 14.47
N ASN A 23 16.60 12.58 13.62
CA ASN A 23 17.82 11.97 13.08
C ASN A 23 17.79 11.97 11.54
N THR A 24 18.88 12.40 10.91
CA THR A 24 19.05 12.43 9.44
C THR A 24 18.71 11.09 8.78
N LEU A 25 19.10 9.97 9.40
CA LEU A 25 18.82 8.62 8.85
C LEU A 25 17.33 8.25 8.93
N SER A 26 16.64 8.66 10.00
CA SER A 26 15.19 8.50 10.11
C SER A 26 14.46 9.37 9.09
N PHE A 27 14.93 10.60 8.86
CA PHE A 27 14.40 11.49 7.82
C PHE A 27 14.58 10.91 6.41
N VAL A 28 15.76 10.36 6.09
CA VAL A 28 15.99 9.64 4.83
C VAL A 28 15.07 8.43 4.70
N CYS A 29 14.79 7.71 5.78
CA CYS A 29 13.81 6.62 5.78
C CYS A 29 12.42 7.12 5.41
N VAL A 30 11.97 8.25 5.97
CA VAL A 30 10.69 8.90 5.61
C VAL A 30 10.68 9.31 4.14
N GLY A 31 11.78 9.89 3.64
CA GLY A 31 11.94 10.23 2.23
C GLY A 31 11.76 9.02 1.30
N PHE A 32 12.40 7.89 1.61
CA PHE A 32 12.21 6.65 0.83
C PHE A 32 10.80 6.07 0.93
N MET A 33 10.16 6.16 2.09
CA MET A 33 8.75 5.74 2.24
C MET A 33 7.84 6.59 1.35
N SER A 34 8.02 7.92 1.35
CA SER A 34 7.28 8.84 0.50
C SER A 34 7.51 8.57 -1.00
N ALA A 35 8.78 8.41 -1.42
CA ALA A 35 9.11 8.06 -2.79
C ALA A 35 8.46 6.72 -3.22
N SER A 36 8.46 5.72 -2.34
CA SER A 36 7.83 4.42 -2.60
C SER A 36 6.30 4.53 -2.76
N MET A 37 5.63 5.40 -2.00
CA MET A 37 4.20 5.66 -2.17
C MET A 37 3.90 6.36 -3.51
N GLY A 38 4.73 7.34 -3.89
CA GLY A 38 4.61 8.02 -5.18
C GLY A 38 4.76 7.08 -6.37
N LEU A 39 5.73 6.17 -6.31
CA LEU A 39 5.94 5.15 -7.35
C LEU A 39 4.73 4.22 -7.50
N GLN A 40 4.13 3.77 -6.39
CA GLN A 40 2.88 3.00 -6.42
C GLN A 40 1.77 3.77 -7.14
N GLY A 41 1.63 5.07 -6.85
CA GLY A 41 0.64 5.95 -7.50
C GLY A 41 0.77 6.00 -9.02
N ILE A 42 2.00 6.11 -9.53
CA ILE A 42 2.27 6.11 -10.98
C ILE A 42 2.05 4.72 -11.58
N MET A 43 2.47 3.66 -10.89
CA MET A 43 2.28 2.28 -11.35
C MET A 43 0.80 1.94 -11.52
N ALA A 44 -0.07 2.26 -10.56
CA ALA A 44 -1.50 1.97 -10.70
C ALA A 44 -2.13 2.63 -11.95
N LYS A 45 -1.69 3.87 -12.27
CA LYS A 45 -2.12 4.54 -13.51
C LYS A 45 -1.65 3.80 -14.77
N ARG A 46 -0.44 3.21 -14.75
CA ARG A 46 0.10 2.45 -15.89
C ARG A 46 -0.56 1.09 -16.07
N THR A 47 -0.89 0.40 -14.98
CA THR A 47 -1.50 -0.94 -15.04
C THR A 47 -2.98 -0.88 -15.45
N ASN A 48 -3.63 0.28 -15.35
CA ASN A 48 -5.03 0.52 -15.74
C ASN A 48 -6.00 -0.54 -15.14
N THR A 49 -5.74 -0.90 -13.89
CA THR A 49 -6.57 -1.83 -13.11
C THR A 49 -7.48 -1.04 -12.16
N GLN A 50 -8.68 -1.55 -11.91
CA GLN A 50 -9.62 -1.00 -10.91
C GLN A 50 -9.09 -1.11 -9.46
N PHE A 51 -7.97 -1.82 -9.25
CA PHE A 51 -7.17 -1.78 -8.03
C PHE A 51 -6.39 -0.46 -7.97
N THR A 52 -7.13 0.58 -7.63
CA THR A 52 -6.60 1.90 -7.31
C THR A 52 -5.60 1.82 -6.16
N THR A 53 -4.56 2.66 -6.18
CA THR A 53 -3.59 2.74 -5.09
C THR A 53 -4.24 3.14 -3.77
N THR A 54 -3.60 2.77 -2.67
CA THR A 54 -3.97 3.21 -1.31
C THR A 54 -4.11 4.73 -1.17
N VAL A 55 -3.47 5.49 -2.06
CA VAL A 55 -3.44 6.96 -2.10
C VAL A 55 -4.81 7.58 -2.43
N VAL A 56 -5.66 6.88 -3.18
CA VAL A 56 -6.93 7.41 -3.72
C VAL A 56 -8.15 6.65 -3.19
N LEU A 57 -8.03 6.08 -1.98
CA LEU A 57 -9.12 5.36 -1.32
C LEU A 57 -10.42 6.17 -1.26
N THR A 58 -10.33 7.47 -0.96
CA THR A 58 -11.50 8.36 -0.92
C THR A 58 -12.23 8.39 -2.26
N THR A 59 -11.48 8.42 -3.37
CA THR A 59 -12.06 8.36 -4.72
C THR A 59 -12.76 7.03 -4.95
N THR A 60 -12.13 5.90 -4.59
CA THR A 60 -12.74 4.56 -4.70
C THR A 60 -13.99 4.42 -3.83
N TRP A 61 -13.99 5.03 -2.64
CA TRP A 61 -15.15 5.07 -1.76
C TRP A 61 -16.31 5.87 -2.37
N CYS A 62 -16.03 7.08 -2.86
CA CYS A 62 -17.03 7.90 -3.53
C CYS A 62 -17.60 7.21 -4.78
N GLU A 63 -16.74 6.57 -5.59
CA GLU A 63 -17.17 5.79 -6.74
C GLU A 63 -18.03 4.57 -6.37
N LEU A 64 -17.74 3.93 -5.23
CA LEU A 64 -18.58 2.84 -4.71
C LEU A 64 -19.95 3.37 -4.27
N MET A 65 -19.98 4.50 -3.55
CA MET A 65 -21.24 5.12 -3.08
C MET A 65 -22.09 5.68 -4.22
N ALA A 66 -21.46 6.10 -5.32
CA ALA A 66 -22.14 6.58 -6.52
C ALA A 66 -22.62 5.45 -7.46
N GLU A 67 -22.33 4.18 -7.17
CA GLU A 67 -22.71 3.05 -8.02
C GLU A 67 -24.24 2.81 -7.92
N PRO A 68 -25.02 2.99 -9.00
CA PRO A 68 -26.49 2.88 -8.96
C PRO A 68 -26.99 1.47 -8.61
N ARG A 69 -26.14 0.44 -8.68
CA ARG A 69 -26.45 -0.96 -8.35
C ARG A 69 -25.83 -1.43 -7.03
N LEU A 70 -25.46 -0.52 -6.14
CA LEU A 70 -24.77 -0.83 -4.88
C LEU A 70 -25.51 -1.87 -4.02
N PHE A 71 -26.85 -1.85 -4.01
CA PHE A 71 -27.69 -2.76 -3.21
C PHE A 71 -28.13 -4.04 -3.94
N GLU A 72 -27.72 -4.27 -5.19
CA GLU A 72 -27.94 -5.54 -5.89
C GLU A 72 -26.96 -6.62 -5.38
N LEU A 73 -27.05 -6.98 -4.09
CA LEU A 73 -26.15 -7.92 -3.42
C LEU A 73 -26.15 -9.35 -4.01
N ARG A 74 -27.21 -9.70 -4.75
CA ARG A 74 -27.42 -11.02 -5.34
C ARG A 74 -26.74 -11.23 -6.70
N LYS A 75 -26.20 -10.18 -7.33
CA LYS A 75 -25.48 -10.27 -8.61
C LYS A 75 -24.03 -9.89 -8.40
N LEU A 76 -23.12 -10.80 -8.77
CA LEU A 76 -21.68 -10.52 -8.82
C LEU A 76 -21.41 -9.50 -9.93
N VAL A 77 -21.21 -8.25 -9.53
CA VAL A 77 -20.82 -7.17 -10.43
C VAL A 77 -19.34 -6.96 -10.23
N ILE A 78 -18.54 -7.40 -11.21
CA ILE A 78 -17.07 -7.38 -11.17
C ILE A 78 -16.54 -5.99 -10.76
N SER A 79 -17.13 -4.90 -11.26
CA SER A 79 -16.75 -3.52 -10.89
C SER A 79 -16.91 -3.23 -9.38
N ARG A 80 -18.03 -3.66 -8.79
CA ARG A 80 -18.36 -3.43 -7.37
C ARG A 80 -17.49 -4.26 -6.45
N ASP A 81 -17.33 -5.55 -6.78
CA ASP A 81 -16.62 -6.51 -5.92
C ASP A 81 -15.12 -6.22 -5.85
N HIS A 82 -14.51 -5.71 -6.93
CA HIS A 82 -13.11 -5.29 -6.93
C HIS A 82 -12.89 -4.05 -6.03
N LYS A 83 -13.82 -3.08 -6.03
CA LYS A 83 -13.73 -1.89 -5.17
C LYS A 83 -13.90 -2.24 -3.70
N ILE A 84 -14.85 -3.11 -3.36
CA ILE A 84 -15.02 -3.61 -1.98
C ILE A 84 -13.80 -4.40 -1.52
N MET A 85 -13.27 -5.28 -2.37
CA MET A 85 -12.05 -6.05 -2.05
C MET A 85 -10.83 -5.13 -1.86
N ALA A 86 -10.70 -4.09 -2.69
CA ALA A 86 -9.64 -3.09 -2.55
C ALA A 86 -9.75 -2.36 -1.20
N ILE A 87 -10.94 -1.87 -0.83
CA ILE A 87 -11.17 -1.21 0.45
C ILE A 87 -10.89 -2.18 1.62
N GLY A 88 -11.41 -3.41 1.56
CA GLY A 88 -11.20 -4.42 2.60
C GLY A 88 -9.73 -4.81 2.77
N SER A 89 -9.02 -5.04 1.67
CA SER A 89 -7.58 -5.36 1.70
C SER A 89 -6.74 -4.21 2.28
N LEU A 90 -7.15 -2.96 2.06
CA LEU A 90 -6.48 -1.80 2.63
C LEU A 90 -6.64 -1.73 4.15
N PHE A 91 -7.86 -1.96 4.67
CA PHE A 91 -8.10 -2.02 6.12
C PHE A 91 -7.32 -3.17 6.75
N LEU A 92 -7.33 -4.35 6.12
CA LEU A 92 -6.56 -5.50 6.59
C LEU A 92 -5.06 -5.21 6.61
N GLY A 93 -4.53 -4.58 5.55
CA GLY A 93 -3.13 -4.18 5.47
C GLY A 93 -2.75 -3.15 6.54
N GLY A 94 -3.62 -2.18 6.84
CA GLY A 94 -3.42 -1.21 7.91
C GLY A 94 -3.39 -1.86 9.30
N PHE A 95 -4.33 -2.77 9.57
CA PHE A 95 -4.38 -3.51 10.83
C PHE A 95 -3.16 -4.42 11.01
N LEU A 96 -2.82 -5.21 10.00
CA LEU A 96 -1.62 -6.07 10.01
C LEU A 96 -0.34 -5.24 10.14
N GLY A 97 -0.27 -4.08 9.49
CA GLY A 97 0.85 -3.15 9.64
C GLY A 97 1.02 -2.67 11.07
N ARG A 98 -0.08 -2.28 11.73
CA ARG A 98 -0.04 -1.86 13.15
C ARG A 98 0.33 -3.01 14.08
N ALA A 99 -0.21 -4.20 13.86
CA ALA A 99 0.11 -5.39 14.64
C ALA A 99 1.59 -5.80 14.49
N LEU A 100 2.13 -5.73 13.26
CA LEU A 100 3.56 -5.97 13.03
C LEU A 100 4.44 -4.93 13.72
N LEU A 101 4.04 -3.65 13.71
CA LEU A 101 4.79 -2.61 14.41
C LEU A 101 4.92 -2.90 15.91
N ASP A 102 3.88 -3.43 16.55
CA ASP A 102 3.93 -3.78 17.98
C ASP A 102 4.82 -4.99 18.28
N VAL A 103 4.92 -5.97 17.36
CA VAL A 103 5.66 -7.21 17.59
C VAL A 103 7.14 -7.11 17.19
N ILE A 104 7.43 -6.53 16.02
CA ILE A 104 8.77 -6.54 15.40
C ILE A 104 9.35 -5.14 15.19
N GLY A 105 8.64 -4.08 15.59
CA GLY A 105 9.08 -2.69 15.48
C GLY A 105 9.08 -2.14 14.05
N SER A 106 9.48 -0.87 13.92
CA SER A 106 9.49 -0.14 12.65
C SER A 106 10.43 -0.72 11.60
N ALA A 107 11.65 -1.12 12.01
CA ALA A 107 12.64 -1.67 11.08
C ALA A 107 12.18 -3.01 10.48
N GLY A 108 11.67 -3.92 11.32
CA GLY A 108 11.15 -5.21 10.91
C GLY A 108 9.93 -5.08 10.00
N THR A 109 8.96 -4.25 10.39
CA THR A 109 7.73 -4.03 9.61
C THR A 109 8.02 -3.47 8.22
N LEU A 110 8.92 -2.47 8.11
CA LEU A 110 9.35 -1.95 6.82
C LEU A 110 10.14 -2.97 6.00
N GLY A 111 10.87 -3.87 6.66
CA GLY A 111 11.56 -5.00 6.03
C GLY A 111 10.58 -5.99 5.39
N VAL A 112 9.54 -6.40 6.14
CA VAL A 112 8.48 -7.29 5.63
C VAL A 112 7.76 -6.65 4.43
N GLY A 113 7.40 -5.37 4.52
CA GLY A 113 6.78 -4.64 3.42
C GLY A 113 7.67 -4.55 2.18
N ALA A 114 8.98 -4.34 2.34
CA ALA A 114 9.94 -4.34 1.24
C ALA A 114 10.09 -5.75 0.62
N GLY A 115 10.16 -6.80 1.45
CA GLY A 115 10.24 -8.19 1.00
C GLY A 115 9.02 -8.62 0.20
N LEU A 116 7.82 -8.28 0.65
CA LEU A 116 6.58 -8.55 -0.10
C LEU A 116 6.60 -7.87 -1.48
N ARG A 117 7.02 -6.60 -1.56
CA ARG A 117 7.15 -5.89 -2.85
C ARG A 117 8.21 -6.49 -3.77
N PHE A 118 9.27 -7.04 -3.20
CA PHE A 118 10.30 -7.75 -3.97
C PHE A 118 9.75 -9.06 -4.55
N ILE A 119 9.02 -9.84 -3.75
CA ILE A 119 8.34 -11.06 -4.21
C ILE A 119 7.35 -10.73 -5.34
N ILE A 120 6.54 -9.68 -5.19
CA ILE A 120 5.60 -9.23 -6.23
C ILE A 120 6.35 -8.85 -7.51
N SER A 121 7.49 -8.15 -7.40
CA SER A 121 8.32 -7.78 -8.55
C SER A 121 8.86 -9.01 -9.29
N ILE A 122 9.31 -10.04 -8.55
CA ILE A 122 9.75 -11.31 -9.14
C ILE A 122 8.56 -12.01 -9.81
N TRP A 123 7.41 -12.07 -9.15
CA TRP A 123 6.23 -12.71 -9.70
C TRP A 123 5.77 -12.03 -10.99
N TRP A 124 5.93 -10.70 -11.10
CA TRP A 124 5.61 -9.94 -12.29
C TRP A 124 6.41 -10.39 -13.53
N LEU A 125 7.62 -10.94 -13.37
CA LEU A 125 8.43 -11.47 -14.49
C LEU A 125 7.76 -12.66 -15.18
N PHE A 126 6.86 -13.36 -14.49
CA PHE A 126 6.13 -14.52 -15.02
C PHE A 126 4.75 -14.16 -15.55
N VAL A 127 4.33 -12.89 -15.46
CA VAL A 127 3.03 -12.45 -15.98
C VAL A 127 3.14 -12.26 -17.50
N PRO A 128 2.34 -12.97 -18.31
CA PRO A 128 2.39 -12.84 -19.75
C PRO A 128 1.98 -11.42 -20.18
N ALA A 129 2.72 -10.84 -21.12
CA ALA A 129 2.34 -9.59 -21.74
C ALA A 129 0.99 -9.73 -22.45
N LYS A 130 0.14 -8.69 -22.40
CA LYS A 130 -1.07 -8.65 -23.21
C LYS A 130 -0.69 -8.89 -24.67
N ALA A 131 -1.30 -9.90 -25.30
CA ALA A 131 -1.20 -10.09 -26.74
C ALA A 131 -1.59 -8.78 -27.42
N ALA A 132 -0.70 -8.26 -28.27
CA ALA A 132 -1.04 -7.12 -29.12
C ALA A 132 -2.22 -7.55 -29.98
N LYS A 133 -3.36 -6.87 -29.85
CA LYS A 133 -4.47 -7.03 -30.80
C LYS A 133 -3.90 -6.64 -32.18
N GLN A 134 -3.81 -7.60 -33.08
CA GLN A 134 -3.72 -7.34 -34.53
C GLN A 134 -5.00 -6.66 -35.00
#